data_AF-A0A8C6SD79-F1
#
_entry.id   AF-A0A8C6SD79-F1
#
_cell.length_a   1.000
_cell.length_b   1.000
_cell.length_c   1.000
_cell.angle_alpha   90.00
_cell.angle_beta   90.00
_cell.angle_gamma   90.00
#
_symmetry.space_group_name_H-M   'P 1'
#
loop_
_entity.id
_entity.type
_entity.pdbx_description
1 polymer ?
#
loop_
_entity_poly.entity_id
_entity_poly.type
_entity_poly.pdbx_seq_one_letter_code
_entity_poly.pdbx_strand_id
1 'polypeptide(L)'
;MSVANVSEEIRGKFSLHSAVWENDYRQLDELIRLPERSDPLHLAVSLGHLESVRVLLRHGSQVTKENAKNWTVLQEAVSTGDPEMVQLVLQRRDYLKASAALGGVPELLSKIRESPDFYMEMKWEFTSWIPLVSRVCPSDICRIWKSGANLRVDATLLGFENMTWIRGRRSYIFRGDDSHAELMEVNHDDKVVDTERFNISQEMEDVTLESMQPAEQEIAKRLTTPIVNTFLDTKDIAFERTKSGIWGWRTERAEVVNGFEAKVFSVNNVNVIIRTRTEHLTDEEKARIKSERNVLESLLGTVEMYNTEQGDLTLEICLCYCLYIIL
;
A
#
# COMPACT_ATOMS: atom_id res chain seq x y z
N MET A 1 26.39 -38.28 12.80
CA MET A 1 26.93 -36.98 12.33
C MET A 1 26.94 -36.04 13.52
N SER A 2 28.06 -35.38 13.82
CA SER A 2 28.17 -34.45 14.96
C SER A 2 27.42 -33.14 14.66
N VAL A 3 26.96 -32.45 15.70
CA VAL A 3 26.31 -31.12 15.57
C VAL A 3 27.20 -30.11 14.85
N ALA A 4 28.53 -30.23 15.01
CA ALA A 4 29.52 -29.42 14.31
C ALA A 4 29.50 -29.63 12.78
N ASN A 5 29.37 -30.88 12.32
CA ASN A 5 29.28 -31.17 10.88
C ASN A 5 28.01 -30.60 10.26
N VAL A 6 26.87 -30.67 10.97
CA VAL A 6 25.60 -30.11 10.48
C VAL A 6 25.66 -28.58 10.42
N SER A 7 26.32 -27.94 11.39
CA SER A 7 26.58 -26.50 11.40
C SER A 7 27.43 -26.06 10.18
N GLU A 8 28.53 -26.74 9.88
CA GLU A 8 29.36 -26.40 8.71
C GLU A 8 28.64 -26.61 7.39
N GLU A 9 27.82 -27.66 7.27
CA GLU A 9 27.04 -27.94 6.07
C GLU A 9 25.97 -26.86 5.81
N ILE A 10 25.32 -26.37 6.87
CA ILE A 10 24.34 -25.27 6.81
C ILE A 10 25.03 -23.94 6.47
N ARG A 11 26.18 -23.63 7.10
CA ARG A 11 26.97 -22.43 6.78
C ARG A 11 27.46 -22.42 5.33
N GLY A 12 27.85 -23.58 4.80
CA GLY A 12 28.22 -23.71 3.39
C GLY A 12 27.04 -23.52 2.43
N LYS A 13 25.86 -24.04 2.80
CA LYS A 13 24.64 -23.95 1.97
C LYS A 13 23.98 -22.56 1.99
N PHE A 14 24.11 -21.84 3.10
CA PHE A 14 23.53 -20.50 3.29
C PHE A 14 24.59 -19.51 3.73
N SER A 15 25.69 -19.43 2.98
CA SER A 15 26.85 -18.60 3.31
C SER A 15 26.49 -17.13 3.48
N LEU A 16 25.59 -16.60 2.64
CA LEU A 16 25.08 -15.24 2.75
C LEU A 16 24.32 -15.00 4.06
N HIS A 17 23.47 -15.94 4.48
CA HIS A 17 22.68 -15.82 5.72
C HIS A 17 23.56 -15.99 6.95
N SER A 18 24.59 -16.85 6.87
CA SER A 18 25.58 -17.00 7.92
C SER A 18 26.38 -15.72 8.14
N ALA A 19 26.81 -15.05 7.06
CA ALA A 19 27.51 -13.78 7.16
C ALA A 19 26.64 -12.70 7.81
N VAL A 20 25.35 -12.64 7.44
CA VAL A 20 24.38 -11.75 8.12
C VAL A 20 24.23 -12.13 9.58
N TRP A 21 24.04 -13.42 9.91
CA TRP A 21 23.86 -13.91 11.28
C TRP A 21 25.04 -13.60 12.20
N GLU A 22 26.26 -13.63 11.66
CA GLU A 22 27.50 -13.30 12.38
C GLU A 22 27.82 -11.80 12.35
N ASN A 23 26.99 -10.99 11.69
CA ASN A 23 27.19 -9.57 11.43
C ASN A 23 28.54 -9.27 10.73
N ASP A 24 29.04 -10.20 9.92
CA ASP A 24 30.22 -10.01 9.09
C ASP A 24 29.83 -9.30 7.79
N TYR A 25 29.62 -7.98 7.89
CA TYR A 25 29.24 -7.15 6.76
C TYR A 25 30.32 -7.06 5.67
N ARG A 26 31.59 -7.40 5.97
CA ARG A 26 32.68 -7.40 4.99
C ARG A 26 32.62 -8.65 4.13
N GLN A 27 32.50 -9.81 4.76
CA GLN A 27 32.27 -11.05 4.05
C GLN A 27 30.95 -10.99 3.27
N LEU A 28 29.92 -10.37 3.85
CA LEU A 28 28.65 -10.13 3.17
C LEU A 28 28.83 -9.34 1.85
N ASP A 29 29.62 -8.25 1.87
CA ASP A 29 29.89 -7.41 0.69
C ASP A 29 30.64 -8.17 -0.43
N GLU A 30 31.47 -9.14 -0.05
CA GLU A 30 32.14 -10.03 -1.01
C GLU A 30 31.21 -11.10 -1.58
N LEU A 31 30.32 -11.66 -0.73
CA LEU A 31 29.43 -12.77 -1.06
C LEU A 31 28.22 -12.36 -1.90
N ILE A 32 27.76 -11.11 -1.81
CA ILE A 32 26.50 -10.62 -2.37
C ILE A 32 26.47 -10.45 -3.91
N ARG A 33 27.19 -11.30 -4.63
CA ARG A 33 27.25 -11.31 -6.10
C ARG A 33 26.14 -12.12 -6.78
N LEU A 34 25.25 -12.78 -6.02
CA LEU A 34 24.31 -13.76 -6.55
C LEU A 34 22.86 -13.51 -6.11
N PRO A 35 21.87 -13.74 -6.99
CA PRO A 35 20.46 -13.58 -6.67
C PRO A 35 19.99 -14.80 -5.86
N GLU A 36 20.29 -14.85 -4.56
CA GLU A 36 19.69 -15.88 -3.70
C GLU A 36 18.19 -15.61 -3.48
N ARG A 37 17.40 -16.69 -3.49
CA ARG A 37 15.94 -16.69 -3.37
C ARG A 37 15.42 -16.38 -1.96
N SER A 38 16.26 -16.49 -0.94
CA SER A 38 15.95 -16.24 0.47
C SER A 38 16.39 -14.83 0.85
N ASP A 39 15.65 -14.17 1.75
CA ASP A 39 15.72 -12.71 1.97
C ASP A 39 16.68 -12.32 3.11
N PRO A 40 17.99 -12.10 2.84
CA PRO A 40 18.98 -11.74 3.86
C PRO A 40 18.68 -10.39 4.51
N LEU A 41 17.97 -9.49 3.81
CA LEU A 41 17.61 -8.17 4.32
C LEU A 41 16.62 -8.25 5.49
N HIS A 42 15.64 -9.14 5.41
CA HIS A 42 14.74 -9.40 6.54
C HIS A 42 15.50 -9.90 7.75
N LEU A 43 16.43 -10.85 7.55
CA LEU A 43 17.25 -11.38 8.62
C LEU A 43 18.13 -10.30 9.27
N ALA A 44 18.82 -9.48 8.47
CA ALA A 44 19.68 -8.42 8.97
C ALA A 44 18.90 -7.39 9.80
N VAL A 45 17.69 -7.03 9.35
CA VAL A 45 16.78 -6.12 10.08
C VAL A 45 16.30 -6.75 11.37
N SER A 46 15.78 -7.99 11.35
CA SER A 46 15.30 -8.67 12.56
C SER A 46 16.40 -8.89 13.60
N LEU A 47 17.67 -8.97 13.20
CA LEU A 47 18.82 -9.09 14.10
C LEU A 47 19.40 -7.73 14.55
N GLY A 48 18.90 -6.60 14.05
CA GLY A 48 19.43 -5.28 14.39
C GLY A 48 20.80 -4.98 13.77
N HIS A 49 21.21 -5.71 12.73
CA HIS A 49 22.55 -5.60 12.14
C HIS A 49 22.63 -4.48 11.10
N LEU A 50 22.69 -3.23 11.59
CA LEU A 50 22.61 -2.02 10.77
C LEU A 50 23.62 -1.97 9.61
N GLU A 51 24.88 -2.34 9.84
CA GLU A 51 25.90 -2.33 8.78
C GLU A 51 25.65 -3.39 7.71
N SER A 52 25.17 -4.58 8.11
CA SER A 52 24.73 -5.60 7.17
C SER A 52 23.54 -5.11 6.34
N VAL A 53 22.59 -4.40 6.95
CA VAL A 53 21.48 -3.74 6.23
C VAL A 53 22.00 -2.72 5.22
N ARG A 54 22.95 -1.86 5.60
CA ARG A 54 23.57 -0.87 4.69
C ARG A 54 24.18 -1.56 3.46
N VAL A 55 24.95 -2.63 3.65
CA VAL A 55 25.55 -3.41 2.55
C VAL A 55 24.46 -3.99 1.65
N LEU A 56 23.46 -4.68 2.22
CA LEU A 56 22.36 -5.30 1.47
C LEU A 56 21.57 -4.28 0.63
N LEU A 57 21.30 -3.10 1.17
CA LEU A 57 20.57 -2.03 0.47
C LEU A 57 21.39 -1.39 -0.66
N ARG A 58 22.72 -1.27 -0.50
CA ARG A 58 23.63 -0.78 -1.55
C ARG A 58 23.61 -1.68 -2.77
N HIS A 59 23.55 -3.01 -2.57
CA HIS A 59 23.47 -4.01 -3.64
C HIS A 59 22.05 -4.21 -4.21
N GLY A 60 21.09 -3.35 -3.86
CA GLY A 60 19.77 -3.34 -4.51
C GLY A 60 18.80 -4.41 -3.98
N SER A 61 18.97 -4.85 -2.72
CA SER A 61 17.99 -5.74 -2.08
C SER A 61 16.57 -5.14 -2.12
N GLN A 62 15.58 -6.00 -2.34
CA GLN A 62 14.18 -5.58 -2.46
C GLN A 62 13.59 -5.21 -1.10
N VAL A 63 13.27 -3.93 -0.90
CA VAL A 63 12.73 -3.40 0.37
C VAL A 63 11.23 -3.66 0.54
N THR A 64 10.51 -3.85 -0.58
CA THR A 64 9.05 -4.03 -0.60
C THR A 64 8.61 -5.48 -0.46
N LYS A 65 9.55 -6.43 -0.50
CA LYS A 65 9.22 -7.85 -0.43
C LYS A 65 8.78 -8.24 0.97
N GLU A 66 7.69 -8.99 1.04
CA GLU A 66 7.17 -9.54 2.29
C GLU A 66 7.87 -10.85 2.67
N ASN A 67 8.09 -11.06 3.97
CA ASN A 67 8.60 -12.32 4.49
C ASN A 67 7.50 -13.40 4.55
N ALA A 68 7.83 -14.60 5.04
CA ALA A 68 6.88 -15.71 5.18
C ALA A 68 5.69 -15.43 6.11
N LYS A 69 5.77 -14.36 6.92
CA LYS A 69 4.70 -13.88 7.80
C LYS A 69 3.91 -12.70 7.19
N ASN A 70 4.12 -12.40 5.91
CA ASN A 70 3.55 -11.26 5.19
C ASN A 70 3.98 -9.87 5.72
N TRP A 71 5.11 -9.78 6.44
CA TRP A 71 5.63 -8.49 6.89
C TRP A 71 6.67 -7.96 5.91
N THR A 72 6.55 -6.67 5.57
CA THR A 72 7.55 -5.95 4.76
C THR A 72 8.80 -5.62 5.60
N VAL A 73 9.92 -5.36 4.92
CA VAL A 73 11.19 -5.04 5.60
C VAL A 73 11.05 -3.80 6.49
N LEU A 74 10.27 -2.81 6.05
CA LEU A 74 10.00 -1.62 6.85
C LEU A 74 9.21 -1.95 8.12
N GLN A 75 8.20 -2.82 8.04
CA GLN A 75 7.41 -3.21 9.21
C GLN A 75 8.29 -3.96 10.23
N GLU A 76 9.17 -4.85 9.75
CA GLU A 76 10.18 -5.48 10.62
C GLU A 76 11.14 -4.44 11.21
N ALA A 77 11.59 -3.45 10.44
CA ALA A 77 12.46 -2.39 10.95
C ALA A 77 11.78 -1.57 12.07
N VAL A 78 10.50 -1.23 11.94
CA VAL A 78 9.75 -0.53 12.99
C VAL A 78 9.65 -1.38 14.25
N SER A 79 9.51 -2.69 14.12
CA SER A 79 9.44 -3.59 15.28
C SER A 79 10.72 -3.65 16.11
N THR A 80 11.86 -3.29 15.54
CA THR A 80 13.12 -3.20 16.28
C THR A 80 13.16 -2.02 17.26
N GLY A 81 12.29 -1.02 17.06
CA GLY A 81 12.32 0.23 17.83
C GLY A 81 13.49 1.16 17.49
N ASP A 82 14.36 0.79 16.54
CA ASP A 82 15.55 1.56 16.18
C ASP A 82 15.24 2.64 15.13
N PRO A 83 15.31 3.94 15.48
CA PRO A 83 15.06 5.02 14.53
C PRO A 83 16.05 5.05 13.36
N GLU A 84 17.32 4.68 13.57
CA GLU A 84 18.33 4.71 12.50
C GLU A 84 18.05 3.62 11.47
N MET A 85 17.66 2.43 11.94
CA MET A 85 17.23 1.34 11.07
C MET A 85 15.97 1.70 10.26
N VAL A 86 14.96 2.27 10.93
CA VAL A 86 13.73 2.73 10.25
C VAL A 86 14.05 3.79 9.21
N GLN A 87 14.86 4.79 9.55
CA GLN A 87 15.29 5.84 8.63
C GLN A 87 15.95 5.26 7.39
N LEU A 88 16.92 4.36 7.56
CA LEU A 88 17.69 3.76 6.46
C LEU A 88 16.79 2.99 5.49
N VAL A 89 15.90 2.15 6.01
CA VAL A 89 14.99 1.33 5.21
C VAL A 89 13.91 2.19 4.53
N LEU A 90 13.36 3.18 5.26
CA LEU A 90 12.36 4.12 4.77
C LEU A 90 12.90 4.95 3.61
N GLN A 91 14.07 5.57 3.79
CA GLN A 91 14.77 6.36 2.78
C GLN A 91 14.99 5.56 1.50
N ARG A 92 15.50 4.32 1.62
CA ARG A 92 15.78 3.48 0.45
C ARG A 92 14.49 3.09 -0.27
N ARG A 93 13.41 2.78 0.45
CA ARG A 93 12.10 2.49 -0.14
C ARG A 93 11.58 3.69 -0.93
N ASP A 94 11.62 4.87 -0.34
CA ASP A 94 11.05 6.08 -0.96
C ASP A 94 11.85 6.53 -2.17
N TYR A 95 13.18 6.40 -2.12
CA TYR A 95 14.04 6.55 -3.29
C TYR A 95 13.64 5.62 -4.45
N LEU A 96 13.48 4.31 -4.19
CA LEU A 96 13.08 3.35 -5.23
C LEU A 96 11.68 3.67 -5.78
N LYS A 97 10.75 4.06 -4.92
CA LYS A 97 9.39 4.43 -5.32
C LYS A 97 9.38 5.68 -6.19
N ALA A 98 10.10 6.74 -5.79
CA ALA A 98 10.20 7.98 -6.54
C ALA A 98 10.89 7.76 -7.89
N SER A 99 12.02 7.06 -7.90
CA SER A 99 12.76 6.72 -9.11
C SER A 99 11.93 5.90 -10.09
N ALA A 100 11.21 4.87 -9.61
CA ALA A 100 10.33 4.06 -10.46
C ALA A 100 9.13 4.86 -10.97
N ALA A 101 8.51 5.70 -10.13
CA ALA A 101 7.38 6.53 -10.52
C ALA A 101 7.79 7.52 -11.63
N LEU A 102 8.88 8.25 -11.44
CA LEU A 102 9.39 9.21 -12.44
C LEU A 102 9.86 8.52 -13.71
N GLY A 103 10.58 7.39 -13.60
CA GLY A 103 11.00 6.61 -14.76
C GLY A 103 9.85 6.09 -15.61
N GLY A 104 8.66 5.90 -15.03
CA GLY A 104 7.44 5.50 -15.75
C GLY A 104 6.68 6.65 -16.42
N VAL A 105 6.96 7.92 -16.08
CA VAL A 105 6.24 9.08 -16.62
C VAL A 105 6.33 9.16 -18.15
N PRO A 106 7.50 8.98 -18.81
CA PRO A 106 7.58 9.05 -20.26
C PRO A 106 6.69 8.02 -20.97
N GLU A 107 6.67 6.78 -20.46
CA GLU A 107 5.81 5.72 -21.01
C GLU A 107 4.32 6.04 -20.82
N LEU A 108 3.95 6.55 -19.64
CA LEU A 108 2.59 6.99 -19.35
C LEU A 108 2.14 8.11 -20.31
N LEU A 109 2.98 9.12 -20.53
CA LEU A 109 2.72 10.23 -21.45
C LEU A 109 2.54 9.75 -22.90
N SER A 110 3.37 8.81 -23.35
CA SER A 110 3.22 8.16 -24.65
C SER A 110 1.87 7.45 -24.76
N LYS A 111 1.48 6.65 -23.77
CA LYS A 111 0.19 5.95 -23.77
C LYS A 111 -1.01 6.90 -23.76
N ILE A 112 -0.94 8.00 -23.00
CA ILE A 112 -2.00 9.02 -23.01
C ILE A 112 -2.13 9.63 -24.41
N ARG A 113 -1.01 9.96 -25.06
CA ARG A 113 -1.01 10.52 -26.42
C ARG A 113 -1.61 9.57 -27.45
N GLU A 114 -1.26 8.29 -27.38
CA GLU A 114 -1.73 7.24 -28.30
C GLU A 114 -3.21 6.87 -28.09
N SER A 115 -3.72 7.02 -26.88
CA SER A 115 -5.14 6.78 -26.61
C SER A 115 -6.03 7.73 -27.42
N PRO A 116 -7.22 7.32 -27.89
CA PRO A 116 -8.10 8.21 -28.62
C PRO A 116 -8.61 9.34 -27.72
N ASP A 117 -8.94 10.49 -28.32
CA ASP A 117 -9.56 11.60 -27.59
C ASP A 117 -10.95 11.19 -27.10
N PHE A 118 -11.27 11.55 -25.86
CA PHE A 118 -12.53 11.15 -25.25
C PHE A 118 -13.02 12.18 -24.23
N TYR A 119 -14.31 12.05 -23.95
CA TYR A 119 -14.96 12.65 -22.81
C TYR A 119 -15.63 11.53 -22.00
N MET A 120 -15.49 11.59 -20.69
CA MET A 120 -16.05 10.61 -19.76
C MET A 120 -16.63 11.32 -18.54
N GLU A 121 -17.79 10.86 -18.08
CA GLU A 121 -18.31 11.20 -16.76
C GLU A 121 -18.28 9.95 -15.88
N MET A 122 -17.62 10.06 -14.72
CA MET A 122 -17.55 9.01 -13.72
C MET A 122 -18.35 9.46 -12.51
N LYS A 123 -19.49 8.80 -12.28
CA LYS A 123 -20.32 9.02 -11.10
C LYS A 123 -19.98 8.00 -10.04
N TRP A 124 -19.62 8.48 -8.85
CA TRP A 124 -19.36 7.63 -7.68
C TRP A 124 -20.42 7.91 -6.64
N GLU A 125 -21.11 6.86 -6.19
CA GLU A 125 -22.08 6.91 -5.10
C GLU A 125 -21.72 5.81 -4.12
N PHE A 126 -21.31 6.21 -2.93
CA PHE A 126 -21.01 5.26 -1.88
C PHE A 126 -22.27 5.01 -1.06
N THR A 127 -22.52 3.76 -0.68
CA THR A 127 -23.63 3.40 0.19
C THR A 127 -23.14 2.46 1.27
N SER A 128 -23.59 2.66 2.50
CA SER A 128 -23.34 1.74 3.61
C SER A 128 -24.58 0.93 3.93
N TRP A 129 -24.38 -0.36 4.23
CA TRP A 129 -25.39 -1.27 4.75
C TRP A 129 -25.76 -0.94 6.21
N ILE A 130 -24.93 -0.17 6.91
CA ILE A 130 -25.18 0.30 8.27
C ILE A 130 -26.26 1.40 8.21
N PRO A 131 -27.36 1.28 8.98
CA PRO A 131 -28.40 2.29 9.03
C PRO A 131 -27.83 3.69 9.30
N LEU A 132 -28.34 4.70 8.59
CA LEU A 132 -27.97 6.13 8.69
C LEU A 132 -26.57 6.51 8.17
N VAL A 133 -25.63 5.57 8.03
CA VAL A 133 -24.27 5.86 7.52
C VAL A 133 -24.30 6.23 6.03
N SER A 134 -25.26 5.68 5.26
CA SER A 134 -25.48 6.02 3.85
C SER A 134 -25.78 7.51 3.60
N ARG A 135 -26.29 8.26 4.59
CA ARG A 135 -26.53 9.70 4.46
C ARG A 135 -25.25 10.55 4.52
N VAL A 136 -24.18 9.98 5.06
CA VAL A 136 -22.86 10.61 5.17
C VAL A 136 -21.91 10.00 4.15
N CYS A 137 -22.37 9.13 3.24
CA CYS A 137 -21.52 8.62 2.20
C CYS A 137 -21.29 9.70 1.12
N PRO A 138 -20.05 9.81 0.61
CA PRO A 138 -19.75 10.80 -0.41
C PRO A 138 -20.43 10.42 -1.72
N SER A 139 -20.68 11.44 -2.53
CA SER A 139 -21.03 11.25 -3.93
C SER A 139 -20.38 12.38 -4.73
N ASP A 140 -19.86 12.03 -5.90
CA ASP A 140 -19.29 12.99 -6.83
C ASP A 140 -19.50 12.54 -8.28
N ILE A 141 -19.49 13.51 -9.19
CA ILE A 141 -19.46 13.30 -10.63
C ILE A 141 -18.16 13.92 -11.14
N CYS A 142 -17.18 13.06 -11.39
CA CYS A 142 -15.91 13.44 -11.96
C CYS A 142 -16.06 13.49 -13.48
N ARG A 143 -15.72 14.61 -14.11
CA ARG A 143 -15.76 14.75 -15.57
C ARG A 143 -14.35 14.81 -16.12
N ILE A 144 -14.07 14.00 -17.11
CA ILE A 144 -12.73 13.84 -17.67
C ILE A 144 -12.80 14.15 -19.17
N TRP A 145 -11.96 15.08 -19.61
CA TRP A 145 -11.74 15.38 -21.02
C TRP A 145 -10.29 15.09 -21.34
N LYS A 146 -10.08 14.34 -22.41
CA LYS A 146 -8.74 14.03 -22.91
C LYS A 146 -8.64 14.52 -24.34
N SER A 147 -7.58 15.28 -24.64
CA SER A 147 -7.23 15.62 -26.02
C SER A 147 -5.71 15.64 -26.24
N GLY A 148 -5.23 14.81 -27.17
CA GLY A 148 -3.80 14.62 -27.40
C GLY A 148 -3.09 14.09 -26.15
N ALA A 149 -2.11 14.82 -25.63
CA ALA A 149 -1.43 14.49 -24.36
C ALA A 149 -1.98 15.29 -23.15
N ASN A 150 -3.10 15.98 -23.32
CA ASN A 150 -3.70 16.83 -22.30
C ASN A 150 -4.90 16.14 -21.67
N LEU A 151 -5.05 16.31 -20.36
CA LEU A 151 -6.16 15.80 -19.57
C LEU A 151 -6.73 16.93 -18.73
N ARG A 152 -8.06 17.02 -18.66
CA ARG A 152 -8.77 17.85 -17.70
C ARG A 152 -9.70 16.98 -16.88
N VAL A 153 -9.66 17.16 -15.57
CA VAL A 153 -10.50 16.46 -14.60
C VAL A 153 -11.23 17.49 -13.76
N ASP A 154 -12.55 17.52 -13.83
CA ASP A 154 -13.38 18.34 -12.95
C ASP A 154 -13.96 17.47 -11.83
N ALA A 155 -13.80 17.90 -10.58
CA ALA A 155 -14.28 17.21 -9.38
C ALA A 155 -14.91 18.20 -8.38
N THR A 156 -15.80 17.69 -7.52
CA THR A 156 -16.42 18.49 -6.44
C THR A 156 -16.13 17.98 -5.03
N LEU A 157 -15.66 16.74 -4.91
CA LEU A 157 -15.26 16.13 -3.66
C LEU A 157 -13.74 16.17 -3.52
N LEU A 158 -13.25 16.96 -2.57
CA LEU A 158 -11.82 17.29 -2.46
C LEU A 158 -11.10 16.44 -1.42
N GLY A 159 -11.81 15.97 -0.41
CA GLY A 159 -11.20 15.20 0.65
C GLY A 159 -12.15 14.87 1.80
N PHE A 160 -11.55 14.36 2.88
CA PHE A 160 -12.26 13.98 4.09
C PHE A 160 -11.39 14.31 5.30
N GLU A 161 -11.87 15.23 6.12
CA GLU A 161 -11.19 15.63 7.35
C GLU A 161 -12.21 15.70 8.48
N ASN A 162 -11.81 15.26 9.67
CA ASN A 162 -12.64 15.33 10.88
C ASN A 162 -14.06 14.78 10.67
N MET A 163 -14.15 13.60 10.06
CA MET A 163 -15.43 12.93 9.75
C MET A 163 -16.37 13.70 8.81
N THR A 164 -15.87 14.71 8.09
CA THR A 164 -16.65 15.56 7.19
C THR A 164 -16.03 15.60 5.80
N TRP A 165 -16.86 15.50 4.77
CA TRP A 165 -16.43 15.63 3.38
C TRP A 165 -16.13 17.07 3.03
N ILE A 166 -14.92 17.30 2.53
CA ILE A 166 -14.52 18.59 1.96
C ILE A 166 -15.02 18.62 0.52
N ARG A 167 -15.82 19.65 0.21
CA ARG A 167 -16.35 19.87 -1.13
C ARG A 167 -15.95 21.24 -1.65
N GLY A 168 -15.74 21.33 -2.95
CA GLY A 168 -15.39 22.57 -3.65
C GLY A 168 -15.18 22.28 -5.12
N ARG A 169 -15.39 23.28 -5.99
CA ARG A 169 -15.28 23.08 -7.43
C ARG A 169 -13.83 23.22 -7.86
N ARG A 170 -13.24 22.10 -8.29
CA ARG A 170 -11.87 22.04 -8.81
C ARG A 170 -11.83 21.53 -10.23
N SER A 171 -10.94 22.11 -11.03
CA SER A 171 -10.49 21.52 -12.29
C SER A 171 -8.99 21.28 -12.21
N TYR A 172 -8.57 20.04 -12.38
CA TYR A 172 -7.18 19.65 -12.54
C TYR A 172 -6.89 19.56 -14.04
N ILE A 173 -5.96 20.36 -14.53
CA ILE A 173 -5.56 20.37 -15.93
C ILE A 173 -4.12 19.88 -15.99
N PHE A 174 -3.93 18.73 -16.62
CA PHE A 174 -2.62 18.17 -16.91
C PHE A 174 -2.29 18.41 -18.38
N ARG A 175 -1.11 18.94 -18.64
CA ARG A 175 -0.56 19.09 -19.99
C ARG A 175 0.81 18.43 -20.02
N GLY A 176 0.94 17.37 -20.81
CA GLY A 176 2.21 16.69 -21.04
C GLY A 176 2.77 17.01 -22.41
N ASP A 177 4.06 17.37 -22.47
CA ASP A 177 4.87 17.30 -23.68
C ASP A 177 5.93 16.18 -23.56
N ASP A 178 6.90 16.12 -24.47
CA ASP A 178 7.94 15.05 -24.46
C ASP A 178 8.96 15.18 -23.31
N SER A 179 9.02 16.33 -22.64
CA SER A 179 10.09 16.73 -21.71
C SER A 179 9.60 17.43 -20.44
N HIS A 180 8.39 17.99 -20.48
CA HIS A 180 7.77 18.73 -19.40
C HIS A 180 6.34 18.23 -19.17
N ALA A 181 5.93 18.26 -17.91
CA ALA A 181 4.55 18.12 -17.51
C ALA A 181 4.13 19.37 -16.74
N GLU A 182 2.94 19.89 -17.01
CA GLU A 182 2.33 21.01 -16.30
C GLU A 182 1.03 20.51 -15.65
N LEU A 183 0.91 20.67 -14.33
CA LEU A 183 -0.31 20.42 -13.57
C LEU A 183 -0.86 21.75 -13.08
N MET A 184 -2.11 22.05 -13.42
CA MET A 184 -2.81 23.25 -12.99
C MET A 184 -4.00 22.85 -12.12
N GLU A 185 -4.09 23.37 -10.91
CA GLU A 185 -5.28 23.28 -10.08
C GLU A 185 -6.06 24.60 -10.20
N VAL A 186 -7.25 24.54 -10.80
CA VAL A 186 -8.16 25.68 -10.91
C VAL A 186 -9.17 25.60 -9.78
N ASN A 187 -9.05 26.52 -8.83
CA ASN A 187 -10.02 26.76 -7.79
C ASN A 187 -11.09 27.73 -8.29
N HIS A 188 -12.25 27.20 -8.68
CA HIS A 188 -13.35 28.02 -9.22
C HIS A 188 -14.08 28.86 -8.17
N ASP A 189 -13.96 28.48 -6.89
CA ASP A 189 -14.65 29.17 -5.81
C ASP A 189 -13.88 30.42 -5.40
N ASP A 190 -12.56 30.31 -5.27
CA ASP A 190 -11.66 31.44 -4.97
C ASP A 190 -11.12 32.16 -6.22
N LYS A 191 -11.37 31.58 -7.41
CA LYS A 191 -10.90 32.08 -8.72
C LYS A 191 -9.36 32.20 -8.81
N VAL A 192 -8.68 31.22 -8.25
CA VAL A 192 -7.21 31.11 -8.27
C VAL A 192 -6.81 29.90 -9.10
N VAL A 193 -5.64 29.99 -9.75
CA VAL A 193 -5.02 28.88 -10.45
C VAL A 193 -3.63 28.69 -9.89
N ASP A 194 -3.41 27.53 -9.28
CA ASP A 194 -2.08 27.08 -8.90
C ASP A 194 -1.50 26.26 -10.05
N THR A 195 -0.21 26.43 -10.34
CA THR A 195 0.44 25.79 -11.49
C THR A 195 1.80 25.27 -11.08
N GLU A 196 1.99 23.97 -11.28
CA GLU A 196 3.25 23.27 -11.07
C GLU A 196 3.78 22.77 -12.41
N ARG A 197 5.08 22.96 -12.63
CA ARG A 197 5.77 22.53 -13.85
C ARG A 197 6.92 21.62 -13.48
N PHE A 198 6.96 20.47 -14.13
CA PHE A 198 7.94 19.42 -13.90
C PHE A 198 8.76 19.25 -15.17
N ASN A 199 10.07 19.44 -15.08
CA ASN A 199 10.98 18.96 -16.13
C ASN A 199 11.36 17.54 -15.77
N ILE A 200 10.89 16.57 -16.54
CA ILE A 200 11.00 15.15 -16.18
C ILE A 200 12.48 14.72 -16.06
N SER A 201 13.35 15.24 -16.94
CA SER A 201 14.77 14.91 -16.93
C SER A 201 15.47 15.48 -15.69
N GLN A 202 15.18 16.74 -15.35
CA GLN A 202 15.75 17.40 -14.18
C GLN A 202 15.25 16.76 -12.87
N GLU A 203 13.95 16.49 -12.77
CA GLU A 203 13.36 15.79 -11.60
C GLU A 203 13.98 14.41 -11.40
N MET A 204 14.25 13.68 -12.50
CA MET A 204 14.95 12.39 -12.42
C MET A 204 16.40 12.52 -11.92
N GLU A 205 17.10 13.61 -12.25
CA GLU A 205 18.45 13.89 -11.74
C GLU A 205 18.43 14.29 -10.25
N ASP A 206 17.42 15.05 -9.82
CA ASP A 206 17.26 15.53 -8.44
C ASP A 206 16.82 14.41 -7.46
N VAL A 207 16.24 13.33 -7.96
CA VAL A 207 15.93 12.13 -7.16
C VAL A 207 17.20 11.34 -6.89
N THR A 208 17.81 11.63 -5.74
CA THR A 208 18.97 10.93 -5.19
C THR A 208 18.59 10.24 -3.88
N LEU A 209 19.43 9.32 -3.40
CA LEU A 209 19.20 8.73 -2.08
C LEU A 209 19.24 9.82 -1.00
N GLU A 210 20.17 10.78 -1.11
CA GLU A 210 20.36 11.87 -0.15
C GLU A 210 19.17 12.84 -0.11
N SER A 211 18.50 13.11 -1.23
CA SER A 211 17.30 13.95 -1.25
C SER A 211 16.06 13.28 -0.65
N MET A 212 16.11 11.97 -0.41
CA MET A 212 14.98 11.16 0.11
C MET A 212 15.04 10.93 1.64
N GLN A 213 15.72 11.81 2.38
CA GLN A 213 15.78 11.71 3.84
C GLN A 213 14.39 11.90 4.46
N PRO A 214 13.85 10.92 5.20
CA PRO A 214 12.56 11.05 5.84
C PRO A 214 12.63 12.03 7.01
N ALA A 215 11.54 12.75 7.26
CA ALA A 215 11.45 13.68 8.38
C ALA A 215 11.48 12.93 9.72
N GLU A 216 12.13 13.50 10.74
CA GLU A 216 12.19 12.89 12.08
C GLU A 216 10.81 12.62 12.68
N GLN A 217 9.85 13.54 12.45
CA GLN A 217 8.46 13.38 12.89
C GLN A 217 7.77 12.18 12.23
N GLU A 218 8.11 11.90 10.97
CA GLU A 218 7.57 10.77 10.23
C GLU A 218 8.10 9.43 10.78
N ILE A 219 9.38 9.39 11.16
CA ILE A 219 10.01 8.25 11.82
C ILE A 219 9.39 8.05 13.22
N ALA A 220 9.34 9.12 14.03
CA ALA A 220 8.78 9.09 15.37
C ALA A 220 7.31 8.64 15.36
N LYS A 221 6.51 9.09 14.40
CA LYS A 221 5.14 8.62 14.25
C LYS A 221 5.06 7.10 14.04
N ARG A 222 5.92 6.51 13.21
CA ARG A 222 5.94 5.05 13.00
C ARG A 222 6.36 4.28 14.25
N LEU A 223 7.33 4.81 14.98
CA LEU A 223 7.83 4.18 16.21
C LEU A 223 6.84 4.28 17.39
N THR A 224 5.88 5.21 17.33
CA THR A 224 4.90 5.45 18.41
C THR A 224 3.48 5.03 18.04
N THR A 225 3.29 4.39 16.88
CA THR A 225 2.01 3.86 16.41
C THR A 225 2.10 2.35 16.14
N PRO A 226 0.99 1.59 16.24
CA PRO A 226 0.98 0.18 15.93
C PRO A 226 1.37 -0.08 14.47
N ILE A 227 2.12 -1.16 14.25
CA ILE A 227 2.37 -1.65 12.91
C ILE A 227 1.13 -2.43 12.48
N VAL A 228 0.44 -1.97 11.44
CA VAL A 228 -0.74 -2.64 10.90
C VAL A 228 -0.43 -3.18 9.52
N ASN A 229 -0.77 -4.45 9.28
CA ASN A 229 -0.74 -5.08 7.98
C ASN A 229 -2.10 -5.68 7.66
N THR A 230 -2.65 -5.37 6.50
CA THR A 230 -3.97 -5.83 6.06
C THR A 230 -3.83 -6.55 4.73
N PHE A 231 -4.25 -7.81 4.67
CA PHE A 231 -4.26 -8.58 3.44
C PHE A 231 -5.53 -9.43 3.32
N LEU A 232 -5.86 -9.79 2.07
CA LEU A 232 -6.98 -10.66 1.75
C LEU A 232 -6.50 -12.12 1.76
N ASP A 233 -7.11 -12.98 2.57
CA ASP A 233 -6.89 -14.41 2.44
C ASP A 233 -7.71 -14.94 1.26
N THR A 234 -6.98 -15.40 0.25
CA THR A 234 -7.55 -15.85 -1.02
C THR A 234 -7.78 -17.36 -1.07
N LYS A 235 -7.36 -18.12 -0.04
CA LYS A 235 -7.38 -19.60 -0.06
C LYS A 235 -8.77 -20.19 -0.26
N ASP A 236 -9.77 -19.61 0.40
CA ASP A 236 -11.12 -20.16 0.45
C ASP A 236 -12.15 -19.35 -0.35
N ILE A 237 -11.69 -18.31 -1.07
CA ILE A 237 -12.58 -17.44 -1.85
C ILE A 237 -13.32 -18.27 -2.90
N ALA A 238 -14.64 -18.25 -2.83
CA ALA A 238 -15.52 -18.96 -3.75
C ALA A 238 -16.42 -17.97 -4.50
N PHE A 239 -16.44 -18.08 -5.83
CA PHE A 239 -17.35 -17.31 -6.68
C PHE A 239 -18.54 -18.20 -7.04
N GLU A 240 -19.74 -17.77 -6.63
CA GLU A 240 -20.98 -18.48 -6.94
C GLU A 240 -21.91 -17.59 -7.76
N ARG A 241 -22.70 -18.17 -8.65
CA ARG A 241 -23.73 -17.41 -9.36
C ARG A 241 -24.85 -17.05 -8.40
N THR A 242 -25.09 -15.74 -8.27
CA THR A 242 -26.23 -15.24 -7.52
C THR A 242 -27.50 -15.68 -8.24
N LYS A 243 -28.45 -16.25 -7.50
CA LYS A 243 -29.76 -16.67 -8.05
C LYS A 243 -30.87 -15.81 -7.44
N SER A 244 -31.79 -15.35 -8.27
CA SER A 244 -32.98 -14.58 -7.88
C SER A 244 -34.26 -15.32 -8.29
N GLY A 245 -35.33 -15.14 -7.51
CA GLY A 245 -36.62 -15.81 -7.74
C GLY A 245 -37.41 -16.03 -6.44
N ILE A 246 -38.72 -16.28 -6.58
CA ILE A 246 -39.66 -16.46 -5.46
C ILE A 246 -40.16 -17.92 -5.50
N TRP A 247 -40.16 -18.60 -4.34
CA TRP A 247 -40.69 -19.96 -4.17
C TRP A 247 -40.14 -21.01 -5.17
N GLY A 248 -38.89 -21.47 -4.98
CA GLY A 248 -38.34 -22.64 -5.70
C GLY A 248 -37.88 -22.41 -7.14
N TRP A 249 -38.41 -21.41 -7.84
CA TRP A 249 -38.01 -21.03 -9.19
C TRP A 249 -36.85 -20.03 -9.15
N ARG A 250 -35.64 -20.53 -8.83
CA ARG A 250 -34.43 -19.70 -8.77
C ARG A 250 -33.72 -19.71 -10.13
N THR A 251 -33.66 -18.56 -10.78
CA THR A 251 -32.90 -18.33 -12.02
C THR A 251 -31.59 -17.61 -11.72
N GLU A 252 -30.58 -17.82 -12.55
CA GLU A 252 -29.32 -17.06 -12.44
C GLU A 252 -29.62 -15.56 -12.61
N ARG A 253 -29.09 -14.75 -11.69
CA ARG A 253 -29.29 -13.31 -11.68
C ARG A 253 -28.36 -12.68 -12.71
N ALA A 254 -28.95 -11.94 -13.64
CA ALA A 254 -28.27 -11.05 -14.55
C ALA A 254 -28.82 -9.63 -14.35
N GLU A 255 -27.96 -8.63 -14.52
CA GLU A 255 -28.32 -7.22 -14.41
C GLU A 255 -27.76 -6.46 -15.59
N VAL A 256 -28.49 -5.44 -16.05
CA VAL A 256 -27.99 -4.56 -17.12
C VAL A 256 -27.20 -3.43 -16.48
N VAL A 257 -25.90 -3.38 -16.74
CA VAL A 257 -25.01 -2.31 -16.30
C VAL A 257 -24.50 -1.58 -17.53
N ASN A 258 -24.84 -0.29 -17.66
CA ASN A 258 -24.48 0.56 -18.80
C ASN A 258 -24.83 -0.03 -20.19
N GLY A 259 -25.97 -0.73 -20.28
CA GLY A 259 -26.43 -1.34 -21.53
C GLY A 259 -25.82 -2.71 -21.84
N PHE A 260 -24.91 -3.21 -21.01
CA PHE A 260 -24.35 -4.55 -21.11
C PHE A 260 -25.03 -5.49 -20.11
N GLU A 261 -25.37 -6.70 -20.55
CA GLU A 261 -25.93 -7.73 -19.69
C GLU A 261 -24.81 -8.38 -18.87
N ALA A 262 -24.76 -8.08 -17.57
CA ALA A 262 -23.76 -8.57 -16.64
C ALA A 262 -24.29 -9.77 -15.83
N LYS A 263 -23.47 -10.80 -15.68
CA LYS A 263 -23.76 -11.95 -14.81
C LYS A 263 -23.38 -11.58 -13.38
N VAL A 264 -24.29 -11.82 -12.43
CA VAL A 264 -24.05 -11.47 -11.03
C VAL A 264 -23.44 -12.68 -10.30
N PHE A 265 -22.27 -12.47 -9.70
CA PHE A 265 -21.61 -13.45 -8.84
C PHE A 265 -21.59 -12.95 -7.39
N SER A 266 -21.78 -13.85 -6.43
CA SER A 266 -21.48 -13.63 -5.02
C SER A 266 -20.08 -14.16 -4.74
N VAL A 267 -19.29 -13.38 -4.00
CA VAL A 267 -17.97 -13.80 -3.53
C VAL A 267 -18.10 -14.18 -2.06
N ASN A 268 -18.00 -15.47 -1.79
CA ASN A 268 -18.08 -16.04 -0.45
C ASN A 268 -16.67 -16.26 0.11
N ASN A 269 -16.57 -16.31 1.44
CA ASN A 269 -15.32 -16.59 2.18
C ASN A 269 -14.19 -15.59 1.90
N VAL A 270 -14.53 -14.31 1.68
CA VAL A 270 -13.51 -13.25 1.62
C VAL A 270 -13.14 -12.86 3.04
N ASN A 271 -11.99 -13.36 3.49
CA ASN A 271 -11.46 -13.03 4.81
C ASN A 271 -10.44 -11.91 4.66
N VAL A 272 -10.69 -10.79 5.32
CA VAL A 272 -9.69 -9.73 5.49
C VAL A 272 -8.96 -10.00 6.79
N ILE A 273 -7.67 -10.30 6.69
CA ILE A 273 -6.80 -10.51 7.84
C ILE A 273 -6.06 -9.21 8.10
N ILE A 274 -6.25 -8.66 9.30
CA ILE A 274 -5.52 -7.50 9.81
C ILE A 274 -4.60 -8.00 10.92
N ARG A 275 -3.30 -7.85 10.75
CA ARG A 275 -2.31 -8.15 11.77
C ARG A 275 -1.78 -6.85 12.36
N THR A 276 -1.67 -6.82 13.68
CA THR A 276 -1.19 -5.65 14.40
C THR A 276 -0.05 -6.06 15.34
N ARG A 277 1.08 -5.36 15.21
CA ARG A 277 2.27 -5.51 16.05
C ARG A 277 2.48 -4.25 16.89
N THR A 278 2.85 -4.46 18.15
CA THR A 278 2.95 -3.39 19.17
C THR A 278 4.13 -3.58 20.13
N GLU A 279 4.99 -4.55 19.89
CA GLU A 279 6.13 -4.90 20.72
C GLU A 279 7.15 -3.76 20.87
N HIS A 280 7.25 -2.88 19.87
CA HIS A 280 8.09 -1.68 19.92
C HIS A 280 7.48 -0.53 20.74
N LEU A 281 6.19 -0.62 21.08
CA LEU A 281 5.48 0.41 21.83
C LEU A 281 5.65 0.24 23.34
N THR A 282 5.76 1.38 24.02
CA THR A 282 5.73 1.45 25.49
C THR A 282 4.33 1.13 26.05
N ASP A 283 4.26 0.76 27.33
CA ASP A 283 2.98 0.48 27.98
C ASP A 283 2.05 1.71 28.02
N GLU A 284 2.62 2.90 28.15
CA GLU A 284 1.88 4.17 28.10
C GLU A 284 1.24 4.40 26.74
N GLU A 285 1.99 4.15 25.65
CA GLU A 285 1.47 4.27 24.28
C GLU A 285 0.39 3.23 24.01
N LYS A 286 0.61 1.98 24.41
CA LYS A 286 -0.41 0.91 24.32
C LYS A 286 -1.69 1.29 25.06
N ALA A 287 -1.57 1.88 26.25
CA ALA A 287 -2.71 2.35 27.03
C ALA A 287 -3.46 3.51 26.34
N ARG A 288 -2.72 4.49 25.79
CA ARG A 288 -3.29 5.59 25.00
C ARG A 288 -4.06 5.06 23.79
N ILE A 289 -3.45 4.19 23.00
CA ILE A 289 -4.08 3.60 21.80
C ILE A 289 -5.33 2.81 22.17
N LYS A 290 -5.29 2.03 23.25
CA LYS A 290 -6.47 1.29 23.74
C LYS A 290 -7.60 2.23 24.15
N SER A 291 -7.29 3.41 24.70
CA SER A 291 -8.29 4.41 25.09
C SER A 291 -8.90 5.18 23.91
N GLU A 292 -8.17 5.26 22.79
CA GLU A 292 -8.59 5.95 21.56
C GLU A 292 -9.40 5.05 20.59
N ARG A 293 -9.43 3.72 20.80
CA ARG A 293 -10.25 2.80 19.99
C ARG A 293 -11.74 3.15 20.12
N ASN A 294 -12.29 3.73 19.06
CA ASN A 294 -13.69 4.14 18.99
C ASN A 294 -14.66 2.94 18.82
N VAL A 295 -15.89 3.14 19.30
CA VAL A 295 -17.05 2.20 19.33
C VAL A 295 -17.35 1.51 17.98
N LEU A 296 -16.92 2.09 16.84
CA LEU A 296 -17.08 1.51 15.51
C LEU A 296 -16.23 0.24 15.28
N GLU A 297 -15.05 0.12 15.90
CA GLU A 297 -14.26 -1.13 15.85
C GLU A 297 -14.94 -2.27 16.63
N SER A 298 -15.73 -1.92 17.65
CA SER A 298 -16.56 -2.87 18.40
C SER A 298 -17.82 -3.31 17.64
N LEU A 299 -18.29 -2.52 16.68
CA LEU A 299 -19.48 -2.80 15.86
C LEU A 299 -19.20 -3.72 14.67
N LEU A 300 -17.95 -3.86 14.23
CA LEU A 300 -17.56 -4.64 13.04
C LEU A 300 -17.48 -6.16 13.25
N GLY A 301 -17.90 -6.69 14.41
CA GLY A 301 -17.92 -8.14 14.66
C GLY A 301 -16.54 -8.76 14.56
N THR A 302 -15.53 -8.10 15.14
CA THR A 302 -14.12 -8.49 15.12
C THR A 302 -13.88 -9.69 16.04
N VAL A 303 -13.26 -10.74 15.51
CA VAL A 303 -12.70 -11.82 16.35
C VAL A 303 -11.23 -11.47 16.58
N GLU A 304 -10.90 -11.08 17.81
CA GLU A 304 -9.52 -10.83 18.21
C GLU A 304 -8.87 -12.16 18.65
N MET A 305 -7.85 -12.60 17.91
CA MET A 305 -7.01 -13.72 18.34
C MET A 305 -5.69 -13.19 18.89
N TYR A 306 -5.45 -13.47 20.17
CA TYR A 306 -4.22 -13.12 20.87
C TYR A 306 -3.24 -14.29 20.79
N ASN A 307 -2.12 -14.13 20.08
CA ASN A 307 -1.05 -15.13 20.10
C ASN A 307 -0.04 -14.78 21.20
N THR A 308 -0.16 -15.46 22.34
CA THR A 308 0.61 -15.19 23.57
C THR A 308 2.10 -15.51 23.47
N GLU A 309 2.56 -16.21 22.44
CA GLU A 309 3.99 -16.54 22.29
C GLU A 309 4.85 -15.40 21.71
N GLN A 310 4.27 -14.40 21.02
CA GLN A 310 5.02 -13.30 20.37
C GLN A 310 4.41 -11.90 20.54
N GLY A 311 3.24 -11.75 21.18
CA GLY A 311 2.58 -10.44 21.34
C GLY A 311 1.84 -9.94 20.09
N ASP A 312 1.73 -10.80 19.07
CA ASP A 312 1.01 -10.51 17.83
C ASP A 312 -0.51 -10.55 18.06
N LEU A 313 -1.18 -9.45 17.73
CA LEU A 313 -2.64 -9.37 17.65
C LEU A 313 -3.06 -9.65 16.20
N THR A 314 -3.84 -10.71 15.98
CA THR A 314 -4.46 -10.97 14.68
C THR A 314 -5.96 -10.72 14.79
N LEU A 315 -6.46 -9.82 13.95
CA LEU A 315 -7.87 -9.51 13.78
C LEU A 315 -8.33 -10.12 12.46
N GLU A 316 -9.32 -10.99 12.53
CA GLU A 316 -10.01 -11.49 11.33
C GLU A 316 -11.33 -10.75 11.16
N ILE A 317 -11.52 -10.14 9.99
CA ILE A 317 -12.77 -9.51 9.59
C ILE A 317 -13.30 -10.28 8.39
N CYS A 318 -14.40 -11.01 8.59
CA CYS A 318 -15.15 -11.62 7.50
C CYS A 318 -16.00 -10.54 6.83
N LEU A 319 -15.72 -10.24 5.56
CA LEU A 319 -16.52 -9.30 4.77
C LEU A 319 -17.19 -10.06 3.63
N CYS A 320 -18.52 -10.12 3.61
CA CYS A 320 -19.25 -10.61 2.46
C CYS A 320 -19.30 -9.51 1.39
N TYR A 321 -18.60 -9.71 0.26
CA TYR A 321 -18.63 -8.78 -0.87
C TYR A 321 -19.46 -9.36 -2.03
N CYS A 322 -20.35 -8.54 -2.60
CA CYS A 322 -20.92 -8.79 -3.93
C CYS A 322 -20.02 -8.08 -4.95
N LEU A 323 -19.31 -8.84 -5.79
CA LEU A 323 -18.46 -8.32 -6.86
C LEU A 323 -19.20 -8.43 -8.20
N TYR A 324 -19.40 -7.29 -8.87
CA TYR A 324 -19.93 -7.26 -10.24
C TYR A 324 -18.74 -7.37 -11.21
N ILE A 325 -18.65 -8.48 -11.95
CA ILE A 325 -17.65 -8.65 -13.01
C ILE A 325 -18.34 -8.36 -14.34
N ILE A 326 -17.98 -7.24 -14.96
CA ILE A 326 -18.39 -6.85 -16.30
C ILE A 326 -17.21 -7.19 -17.22
N LEU A 327 -17.37 -8.16 -18.13
CA LEU A 327 -16.40 -8.49 -19.18
C LEU A 327 -16.84 -7.87 -20.50
#